data_AF-A0A4S8JZJ8-F1
#
_entry.id   AF-A0A4S8JZJ8-F1
#
_cell.length_a   1.000
_cell.length_b   1.000
_cell.length_c   1.000
_cell.angle_alpha   90.00
_cell.angle_beta   90.00
_cell.angle_gamma   90.00
#
_symmetry.space_group_name_H-M   'P 1'
#
loop_
_entity.id
_entity.type
_entity.pdbx_description
1 polymer ?
#
loop_
_entity_poly.entity_id
_entity_poly.type
_entity_poly.pdbx_seq_one_letter_code
_entity_poly.pdbx_strand_id
1 'polypeptide(L)'
;MAAKMLLLALLAMASSLAMASDPSPLQDFCVADKDSKVLVNGFVCKDPKVITQMAAKMLLLALLAMASSLAMASDPSPLQDFCVADKDSKVRVNGFVCKDPKVVKAEDFFFRGLDKAGDTVNKVGSNVTAVNVNQLVGLNTLGISMVRIDYAPRGLNAPHTHPRATEILTVIEGQLLVGFVTSNSDDGNRLFTKMLKKGDVFVFPEGLIHFQFNPGHTKTVAIGALSSQNPGTITIANAVFGSKPPISDDVLAKAFQMATEMFLLVLLAMASSLAMASDPSQLQDFCVADMESKVRVNGFVCKDPMAVKADDFSLSGFDMPGDTGNKFGFNVTPANVIQIPGLNTLGISMVRIDYIPKGLNPPHTHPRATEILTVIEGQLLVGFVTSNTDNRLFTKMLKKGDVFVFPQGLIHFQFNPGYTNTFAIGALSSQNPGTITIADAVFGSNPPISDEILAKAFQVDKKLIDWLQAQFSKKN
;
A
#
# COMPACT_ATOMS: atom_id res chain seq x y z
N MET A 1 6.77 -2.34 -49.85
CA MET A 1 5.48 -1.60 -49.84
C MET A 1 4.30 -2.51 -49.49
N ALA A 2 4.15 -3.67 -50.15
CA ALA A 2 3.05 -4.62 -49.88
C ALA A 2 2.96 -5.14 -48.43
N ALA A 3 4.09 -5.42 -47.77
CA ALA A 3 4.08 -5.88 -46.37
C ALA A 3 3.61 -4.81 -45.36
N LYS A 4 3.79 -3.52 -45.66
CA LYS A 4 3.29 -2.41 -44.82
C LYS A 4 1.80 -2.16 -45.06
N MET A 5 1.32 -2.32 -46.29
CA MET A 5 -0.11 -2.23 -46.60
C MET A 5 -0.92 -3.40 -46.03
N LEU A 6 -0.37 -4.61 -46.01
CA LEU A 6 -1.03 -5.77 -45.42
C LEU A 6 -1.13 -5.66 -43.89
N LEU A 7 -0.11 -5.09 -43.24
CA LEU A 7 -0.12 -4.82 -41.80
C LEU A 7 -1.13 -3.73 -41.43
N LEU A 8 -1.26 -2.67 -42.24
CA LEU A 8 -2.29 -1.64 -42.06
C LEU A 8 -3.71 -2.18 -42.32
N ALA A 9 -3.90 -3.06 -43.30
CA ALA A 9 -5.19 -3.69 -43.56
C ALA A 9 -5.63 -4.64 -42.42
N LEU A 10 -4.68 -5.37 -41.81
CA LEU A 10 -4.93 -6.24 -40.67
C LEU A 10 -5.19 -5.45 -39.38
N LEU A 11 -4.53 -4.30 -39.18
CA LEU A 11 -4.81 -3.37 -38.08
C LEU A 11 -6.18 -2.69 -38.23
N ALA A 12 -6.59 -2.35 -39.46
CA ALA A 12 -7.90 -1.76 -39.72
C ALA A 12 -9.06 -2.76 -39.48
N MET A 13 -8.86 -4.04 -39.78
CA MET A 13 -9.85 -5.10 -39.49
C MET A 13 -9.99 -5.42 -38.00
N ALA A 14 -8.97 -5.14 -37.18
CA ALA A 14 -9.02 -5.34 -35.73
C ALA A 14 -9.78 -4.22 -34.98
N SER A 15 -10.02 -3.07 -35.62
CA SER A 15 -10.68 -1.91 -35.02
C SER A 15 -12.16 -1.71 -35.41
N SER A 16 -12.74 -2.59 -36.23
CA SER A 16 -14.15 -2.50 -36.62
C SER A 16 -14.92 -3.77 -36.28
N LEU A 17 -15.44 -3.84 -35.05
CA LEU A 17 -16.63 -4.65 -34.78
C LEU A 17 -17.85 -3.89 -35.31
N ALA A 18 -18.05 -3.97 -36.63
CA ALA A 18 -19.32 -3.67 -37.26
C ALA A 18 -19.78 -4.95 -37.96
N MET A 19 -20.89 -5.50 -37.51
CA MET A 19 -21.56 -6.58 -38.22
C MET A 19 -22.00 -6.07 -39.59
N ALA A 20 -21.43 -6.63 -40.65
CA ALA A 20 -22.01 -6.61 -41.99
C ALA A 20 -21.83 -8.01 -42.59
N SER A 21 -22.94 -8.73 -42.70
CA SER A 21 -23.03 -9.95 -43.49
C SER A 21 -23.03 -9.58 -44.96
N ASP A 22 -21.93 -9.86 -45.66
CA ASP A 22 -21.85 -9.82 -47.12
C ASP A 22 -21.47 -11.22 -47.63
N PRO A 23 -22.36 -11.92 -48.37
CA PRO A 23 -22.11 -13.28 -48.81
C PRO A 23 -21.28 -13.30 -50.09
N SER A 24 -20.10 -12.65 -50.14
CA SER A 24 -18.97 -12.99 -51.04
C SER A 24 -17.88 -11.90 -51.12
N PRO A 25 -16.69 -12.10 -50.51
CA PRO A 25 -15.56 -11.20 -50.76
C PRO A 25 -14.24 -11.93 -51.10
N LEU A 26 -14.29 -13.01 -51.90
CA LEU A 26 -13.08 -13.80 -52.21
C LEU A 26 -12.40 -13.48 -53.54
N GLN A 27 -12.67 -12.34 -54.19
CA GLN A 27 -12.10 -12.06 -55.52
C GLN A 27 -11.06 -10.94 -55.62
N ASP A 28 -10.81 -10.13 -54.58
CA ASP A 28 -10.03 -8.88 -54.80
C ASP A 28 -8.65 -8.76 -54.15
N PHE A 29 -8.14 -9.77 -53.44
CA PHE A 29 -6.77 -9.70 -52.88
C PHE A 29 -5.94 -10.94 -53.21
N CYS A 30 -5.07 -10.79 -54.21
CA CYS A 30 -4.00 -11.73 -54.51
C CYS A 30 -2.63 -11.12 -54.15
N VAL A 31 -1.80 -11.88 -53.43
CA VAL A 31 -0.38 -11.55 -53.24
C VAL A 31 0.39 -12.12 -54.42
N ALA A 32 0.95 -11.24 -55.25
CA ALA A 32 1.70 -11.63 -56.44
C ALA A 32 2.93 -12.47 -56.07
N ASP A 33 3.09 -13.62 -56.73
CA ASP A 33 4.22 -14.52 -56.56
C ASP A 33 4.65 -15.02 -57.94
N LYS A 34 5.86 -14.64 -58.37
CA LYS A 34 6.34 -14.90 -59.73
C LYS A 34 6.61 -16.37 -60.03
N ASP A 35 6.74 -17.19 -59.00
CA ASP A 35 7.06 -18.61 -59.12
C ASP A 35 5.83 -19.52 -58.97
N SER A 36 4.65 -18.94 -58.72
CA SER A 36 3.40 -19.70 -58.62
C SER A 36 2.81 -20.01 -60.02
N LYS A 37 1.99 -21.05 -60.10
CA LYS A 37 1.24 -21.39 -61.34
C LYS A 37 -0.26 -21.07 -61.25
N VAL A 38 -0.70 -20.48 -60.14
CA VAL A 38 -2.10 -20.15 -59.91
C VAL A 38 -2.38 -18.75 -60.45
N LEU A 39 -3.40 -18.61 -61.30
CA LEU A 39 -3.80 -17.35 -61.91
C LEU A 39 -5.14 -16.88 -61.35
N VAL A 40 -5.21 -15.63 -60.88
CA VAL A 40 -6.45 -14.95 -60.52
C VAL A 40 -6.53 -13.66 -61.33
N ASN A 41 -7.57 -13.51 -62.14
CA ASN A 41 -7.75 -12.38 -63.07
C ASN A 41 -6.52 -12.05 -63.95
N GLY A 42 -5.78 -13.08 -64.38
CA GLY A 42 -4.63 -12.95 -65.28
C GLY A 42 -3.29 -12.64 -64.60
N PHE A 43 -3.25 -12.52 -63.26
CA PHE A 43 -2.03 -12.31 -62.50
C PHE A 43 -1.61 -13.57 -61.74
N VAL A 44 -0.29 -13.80 -61.65
CA VAL A 44 0.28 -14.97 -60.97
C VAL A 44 0.24 -14.77 -59.45
N CYS A 45 -0.49 -15.64 -58.77
CA CYS A 45 -0.89 -15.50 -57.37
C CYS A 45 -0.36 -16.66 -56.54
N LYS A 46 0.04 -16.39 -55.30
CA LYS A 46 0.44 -17.45 -54.35
C LYS A 46 -0.72 -18.40 -54.06
N ASP A 47 -0.47 -19.72 -54.03
CA ASP A 47 -1.53 -20.74 -53.84
C ASP A 47 -2.35 -20.48 -52.55
N PRO A 48 -3.69 -20.35 -52.63
CA PRO A 48 -4.55 -20.10 -51.48
C PRO A 48 -4.36 -21.08 -50.32
N LYS A 49 -3.97 -22.34 -50.61
CA LYS A 49 -3.69 -23.37 -49.60
C LYS A 49 -2.46 -23.03 -48.76
N VAL A 50 -1.44 -22.40 -49.34
CA VAL A 50 -0.21 -21.99 -48.63
C VAL A 50 -0.49 -20.79 -47.73
N ILE A 51 -1.32 -19.85 -48.20
CA ILE A 51 -1.73 -18.67 -47.42
C ILE A 51 -2.58 -19.10 -46.22
N THR A 52 -3.57 -19.97 -46.42
CA THR A 52 -4.41 -20.49 -45.33
C THR A 52 -3.62 -21.33 -44.33
N GLN A 53 -2.63 -22.10 -44.78
CA GLN A 53 -1.77 -22.89 -43.88
C GLN A 53 -0.79 -22.01 -43.07
N MET A 54 -0.25 -20.93 -43.65
CA MET A 54 0.54 -19.94 -42.92
C MET A 54 -0.32 -19.13 -41.94
N ALA A 55 -1.52 -18.69 -42.36
CA ALA A 55 -2.45 -17.98 -41.50
C ALA A 55 -2.92 -18.86 -40.33
N ALA A 56 -3.21 -20.15 -40.56
CA ALA A 56 -3.59 -21.10 -39.52
C ALA A 56 -2.44 -21.36 -38.53
N LYS A 57 -1.19 -21.49 -39.02
CA LYS A 57 -0.01 -21.62 -38.15
C LYS A 57 0.24 -20.36 -37.33
N MET A 58 0.09 -19.18 -37.92
CA MET A 58 0.23 -17.89 -37.22
C MET A 58 -0.89 -17.65 -36.21
N LEU A 59 -2.13 -18.02 -36.53
CA LEU A 59 -3.27 -17.96 -35.62
C LEU A 59 -3.11 -18.96 -34.48
N LEU A 60 -2.62 -20.17 -34.76
CA LEU A 60 -2.31 -21.17 -33.74
C LEU A 60 -1.17 -20.70 -32.83
N LEU A 61 -0.10 -20.10 -33.37
CA LEU A 61 0.97 -19.46 -32.59
C LEU A 61 0.45 -18.29 -31.74
N ALA A 62 -0.45 -17.46 -32.28
CA ALA A 62 -1.08 -16.36 -31.53
C ALA A 62 -1.99 -16.89 -30.42
N LEU A 63 -2.77 -17.94 -30.67
CA LEU A 63 -3.60 -18.60 -29.66
C LEU A 63 -2.76 -19.31 -28.58
N LEU A 64 -1.64 -19.97 -28.95
CA LEU A 64 -0.68 -20.54 -28.00
C LEU A 64 0.03 -19.46 -27.17
N ALA A 65 0.33 -18.29 -27.75
CA ALA A 65 0.89 -17.14 -27.04
C ALA A 65 -0.13 -16.51 -26.07
N MET A 66 -1.42 -16.47 -26.43
CA MET A 66 -2.49 -16.00 -25.54
C MET A 66 -2.88 -17.02 -24.46
N ALA A 67 -2.71 -18.32 -24.73
CA ALA A 67 -2.99 -19.38 -23.75
C ALA A 67 -1.88 -19.58 -22.71
N SER A 68 -0.69 -18.99 -22.93
CA SER A 68 0.47 -19.14 -22.04
C SER A 68 0.67 -17.99 -21.03
N SER A 69 -0.25 -17.01 -20.98
CA SER A 69 -0.11 -15.81 -20.14
C SER A 69 -1.16 -15.66 -19.04
N LEU A 70 -1.82 -16.74 -18.60
CA LEU A 70 -2.63 -16.69 -17.37
C LEU A 70 -1.72 -16.80 -16.14
N ALA A 71 -1.06 -15.70 -15.79
CA ALA A 71 -0.41 -15.55 -14.50
C ALA A 71 -1.41 -14.96 -13.51
N MET A 72 -1.91 -15.78 -12.59
CA MET A 72 -2.49 -15.26 -11.34
C MET A 72 -1.37 -15.18 -10.33
N ALA A 73 -0.91 -13.96 -10.03
CA ALA A 73 -0.07 -13.71 -8.87
C ALA A 73 -0.98 -13.32 -7.69
N SER A 74 -0.78 -13.98 -6.57
CA SER A 74 -1.31 -13.58 -5.26
C SER A 74 -0.17 -13.72 -4.26
N ASP A 75 -0.07 -12.78 -3.33
CA ASP A 75 0.82 -12.92 -2.20
C ASP A 75 0.57 -14.27 -1.50
N PRO A 76 1.63 -15.04 -1.18
CA PRO A 76 1.46 -16.23 -0.36
C PRO A 76 0.97 -15.82 1.03
N SER A 77 -0.10 -16.46 1.51
CA SER A 77 -0.55 -16.29 2.89
C SER A 77 0.61 -16.59 3.87
N PRO A 78 0.71 -15.88 5.00
CA PRO A 78 1.71 -16.19 6.02
C PRO A 78 1.61 -17.66 6.46
N LEU A 79 2.72 -18.39 6.44
CA LEU A 79 2.78 -19.79 6.88
C LEU A 79 2.95 -19.94 8.41
N GLN A 80 3.15 -18.82 9.10
CA GLN A 80 3.38 -18.72 10.55
C GLN A 80 2.94 -17.35 11.05
N ASP A 81 2.75 -17.21 12.36
CA ASP A 81 2.27 -15.98 13.00
C ASP A 81 3.11 -14.73 12.73
N PHE A 82 4.44 -14.91 12.70
CA PHE A 82 5.41 -13.84 12.47
C PHE A 82 6.75 -14.41 12.01
N CYS A 83 7.59 -13.56 11.42
CA CYS A 83 8.96 -13.90 11.04
C CYS A 83 9.91 -12.83 11.59
N VAL A 84 10.38 -12.95 12.83
CA VAL A 84 11.37 -12.00 13.37
C VAL A 84 12.69 -12.14 12.62
N ALA A 85 13.23 -11.02 12.11
CA ALA A 85 14.48 -11.04 11.35
C ALA A 85 15.65 -11.58 12.19
N ASP A 86 16.32 -12.61 11.68
CA ASP A 86 17.65 -13.01 12.10
C ASP A 86 18.70 -12.26 11.28
N LYS A 87 19.38 -11.31 11.93
CA LYS A 87 20.42 -10.47 11.31
C LYS A 87 21.79 -11.15 11.29
N ASP A 88 21.97 -12.22 12.05
CA ASP A 88 23.25 -12.93 12.17
C ASP A 88 23.38 -14.05 11.12
N SER A 89 22.25 -14.47 10.54
CA SER A 89 22.22 -15.44 9.45
C SER A 89 22.94 -14.93 8.20
N LYS A 90 23.75 -15.82 7.61
CA LYS A 90 24.42 -15.58 6.32
C LYS A 90 23.50 -15.86 5.12
N VAL A 91 22.36 -16.52 5.34
CA VAL A 91 21.38 -16.82 4.29
C VAL A 91 20.52 -15.58 4.05
N ARG A 92 20.39 -15.17 2.79
CA ARG A 92 19.50 -14.08 2.39
C ARG A 92 18.31 -14.61 1.59
N VAL A 93 17.15 -14.04 1.87
CA VAL A 93 15.91 -14.19 1.09
C VAL A 93 15.50 -12.80 0.59
N ASN A 94 14.31 -12.65 -0.01
CA ASN A 94 13.74 -11.32 -0.28
C ASN A 94 13.35 -10.62 1.04
N GLY A 95 14.35 -10.19 1.81
CA GLY A 95 14.23 -9.75 3.20
C GLY A 95 15.21 -10.49 4.13
N PHE A 96 14.77 -10.76 5.35
CA PHE A 96 15.55 -11.51 6.34
C PHE A 96 14.94 -12.89 6.56
N VAL A 97 15.80 -13.87 6.83
CA VAL A 97 15.33 -15.17 7.34
C VAL A 97 14.78 -14.99 8.77
N CYS A 98 13.93 -15.94 9.19
CA CYS A 98 13.28 -15.88 10.49
C CYS A 98 14.15 -16.51 11.60
N LYS A 99 14.14 -15.91 12.79
CA LYS A 99 14.57 -16.58 14.02
C LYS A 99 13.69 -17.80 14.30
N ASP A 100 14.21 -18.75 15.09
CA ASP A 100 13.39 -19.79 15.70
C ASP A 100 12.29 -19.14 16.58
N PRO A 101 10.99 -19.39 16.33
CA PRO A 101 9.89 -18.81 17.12
C PRO A 101 10.03 -19.04 18.63
N LYS A 102 10.70 -20.11 19.07
CA LYS A 102 10.91 -20.42 20.49
C LYS A 102 11.81 -19.43 21.21
N VAL A 103 12.76 -18.80 20.50
CA VAL A 103 13.69 -17.82 21.11
C VAL A 103 13.22 -16.37 20.97
N VAL A 104 12.16 -16.13 20.20
CA VAL A 104 11.57 -14.79 20.03
C VAL A 104 11.01 -14.29 21.36
N LYS A 105 11.15 -12.99 21.63
CA LYS A 105 10.70 -12.33 22.87
C LYS A 105 9.97 -11.02 22.56
N ALA A 106 9.29 -10.44 23.56
CA ALA A 106 8.51 -9.21 23.37
C ALA A 106 9.39 -8.02 22.92
N GLU A 107 10.67 -8.03 23.28
CA GLU A 107 11.66 -7.04 22.85
C GLU A 107 11.91 -7.05 21.34
N ASP A 108 11.64 -8.16 20.64
CA ASP A 108 11.80 -8.22 19.18
C ASP A 108 10.72 -7.40 18.45
N PHE A 109 9.59 -7.10 19.13
CA PHE A 109 8.45 -6.31 18.61
C PHE A 109 8.38 -4.90 19.20
N PHE A 110 9.40 -4.49 19.96
CA PHE A 110 9.44 -3.23 20.69
C PHE A 110 10.61 -2.34 20.23
N PHE A 111 10.32 -1.07 19.96
CA PHE A 111 11.33 -0.04 19.71
C PHE A 111 11.13 1.13 20.70
N ARG A 112 12.23 1.76 21.13
CA ARG A 112 12.20 2.89 22.06
C ARG A 112 12.83 4.13 21.45
N GLY A 113 12.18 5.27 21.67
CA GLY A 113 12.79 6.59 21.47
C GLY A 113 12.35 7.29 20.20
N LEU A 114 11.18 6.93 19.64
CA LEU A 114 10.58 7.68 18.53
C LEU A 114 10.13 9.09 18.98
N ASP A 115 10.03 9.36 20.28
CA ASP A 115 9.78 10.68 20.84
C ASP A 115 11.01 11.61 20.82
N LYS A 116 12.20 11.10 20.50
CA LYS A 116 13.41 11.91 20.41
C LYS A 116 13.42 12.68 19.10
N ALA A 117 13.63 13.99 19.18
CA ALA A 117 13.75 14.84 18.00
C ALA A 117 15.02 14.49 17.21
N GLY A 118 14.88 14.36 15.90
CA GLY A 118 16.01 14.21 14.98
C GLY A 118 16.84 15.50 14.85
N ASP A 119 18.11 15.34 14.49
CA ASP A 119 18.99 16.48 14.24
C ASP A 119 18.65 17.15 12.90
N THR A 120 18.19 18.40 12.98
CA THR A 120 17.79 19.23 11.85
C THR A 120 18.84 20.28 11.49
N VAL A 121 20.02 20.26 12.12
CA VAL A 121 21.16 21.13 11.77
C VAL A 121 21.88 20.56 10.54
N ASN A 122 21.20 20.61 9.40
CA ASN A 122 21.69 20.13 8.12
C ASN A 122 21.19 21.03 6.97
N LYS A 123 21.67 20.78 5.74
CA LYS A 123 21.40 21.65 4.59
C LYS A 123 19.91 21.78 4.22
N VAL A 124 19.11 20.75 4.52
CA VAL A 124 17.68 20.74 4.18
C VAL A 124 16.81 21.07 5.38
N GLY A 125 17.35 21.09 6.60
CA GLY A 125 16.61 21.49 7.81
C GLY A 125 15.55 20.49 8.25
N SER A 126 15.67 19.21 7.88
CA SER A 126 14.74 18.15 8.28
C SER A 126 15.47 16.84 8.62
N ASN A 127 14.82 15.96 9.36
CA ASN A 127 15.33 14.63 9.68
C ASN A 127 14.19 13.61 9.81
N VAL A 128 14.38 12.42 9.26
CA VAL A 128 13.44 11.29 9.32
C VAL A 128 14.03 10.21 10.22
N THR A 129 13.42 10.00 11.38
CA THR A 129 13.74 8.88 12.28
C THR A 129 12.83 7.70 11.95
N ALA A 130 13.39 6.65 11.35
CA ALA A 130 12.62 5.49 10.89
C ALA A 130 12.59 4.34 11.90
N VAL A 131 11.43 3.72 12.05
CA VAL A 131 11.20 2.43 12.70
C VAL A 131 10.75 1.44 11.63
N ASN A 132 11.73 0.94 10.89
CA ASN A 132 11.58 -0.05 9.84
C ASN A 132 12.23 -1.37 10.26
N VAL A 133 12.22 -2.39 9.40
CA VAL A 133 12.77 -3.72 9.73
C VAL A 133 14.24 -3.70 10.19
N ASN A 134 15.02 -2.69 9.76
CA ASN A 134 16.40 -2.54 10.19
C ASN A 134 16.53 -2.04 11.64
N GLN A 135 15.52 -1.35 12.18
CA GLN A 135 15.50 -0.90 13.57
C GLN A 135 14.64 -1.77 14.48
N LEU A 136 13.59 -2.38 13.94
CA LEU A 136 12.68 -3.25 14.65
C LEU A 136 12.54 -4.57 13.90
N VAL A 137 13.28 -5.59 14.37
CA VAL A 137 13.37 -6.91 13.70
C VAL A 137 12.04 -7.65 13.59
N GLY A 138 11.09 -7.36 14.49
CA GLY A 138 9.74 -7.91 14.45
C GLY A 138 8.90 -7.43 13.28
N LEU A 139 9.29 -6.36 12.56
CA LEU A 139 8.59 -5.88 11.36
C LEU A 139 8.85 -6.72 10.11
N ASN A 140 9.78 -7.68 10.18
CA ASN A 140 10.09 -8.51 9.03
C ASN A 140 8.85 -9.32 8.62
N THR A 141 8.55 -9.25 7.32
CA THR A 141 7.34 -9.77 6.65
C THR A 141 6.00 -9.16 7.08
N LEU A 142 5.98 -8.08 7.87
CA LEU A 142 4.73 -7.50 8.37
C LEU A 142 4.17 -6.35 7.51
N GLY A 143 4.89 -5.94 6.46
CA GLY A 143 4.37 -5.02 5.44
C GLY A 143 4.10 -3.60 5.93
N ILE A 144 4.72 -3.17 7.04
CA ILE A 144 4.51 -1.82 7.58
C ILE A 144 5.73 -1.27 8.30
N SER A 145 5.88 0.05 8.30
CA SER A 145 6.86 0.77 9.13
C SER A 145 6.30 2.11 9.59
N MET A 146 6.98 2.73 10.55
CA MET A 146 6.61 4.04 11.10
C MET A 146 7.81 4.99 11.10
N VAL A 147 7.56 6.28 10.98
CA VAL A 147 8.58 7.32 10.99
C VAL A 147 8.14 8.48 11.87
N ARG A 148 9.12 9.15 12.48
CA ARG A 148 8.98 10.52 12.96
C ARG A 148 9.76 11.43 12.04
N ILE A 149 9.18 12.58 11.72
CA ILE A 149 9.86 13.60 10.92
C ILE A 149 9.89 14.91 11.68
N ASP A 150 11.09 15.43 11.90
CA ASP A 150 11.33 16.73 12.54
C ASP A 150 11.78 17.74 11.50
N TYR A 151 11.19 18.94 11.53
CA TYR A 151 11.51 20.04 10.63
C TYR A 151 11.93 21.26 11.45
N ALA A 152 13.11 21.81 11.15
CA ALA A 152 13.49 23.16 11.56
C ALA A 152 12.57 24.19 10.89
N PRO A 153 12.56 25.46 11.36
CA PRO A 153 11.99 26.56 10.59
C PRO A 153 12.53 26.55 9.16
N ARG A 154 11.65 26.63 8.16
CA ARG A 154 12.02 26.54 6.73
C ARG A 154 12.67 25.22 6.32
N GLY A 155 12.52 24.18 7.13
CA GLY A 155 13.00 22.83 6.84
C GLY A 155 12.21 22.17 5.72
N LEU A 156 12.92 21.42 4.87
CA LEU A 156 12.41 20.71 3.71
C LEU A 156 12.80 19.23 3.82
N ASN A 157 11.82 18.34 3.77
CA ASN A 157 12.06 16.99 3.31
C ASN A 157 11.96 17.04 1.77
N ALA A 158 13.12 16.96 1.12
CA ALA A 158 13.27 17.24 -0.31
C ALA A 158 12.43 16.28 -1.16
N PRO A 159 12.10 16.65 -2.42
CA PRO A 159 11.38 15.76 -3.32
C PRO A 159 12.00 14.36 -3.35
N HIS A 160 11.18 13.37 -3.02
CA HIS A 160 11.57 11.97 -2.96
C HIS A 160 10.39 11.06 -3.33
N THR A 161 10.68 9.78 -3.49
CA THR A 161 9.68 8.73 -3.70
C THR A 161 10.03 7.49 -2.87
N HIS A 162 8.99 6.73 -2.53
CA HIS A 162 9.07 5.43 -1.90
C HIS A 162 8.64 4.36 -2.93
N PRO A 163 9.58 3.60 -3.51
CA PRO A 163 9.28 2.66 -4.60
C PRO A 163 8.51 1.41 -4.16
N ARG A 164 8.26 1.24 -2.86
CA ARG A 164 7.60 0.06 -2.28
C ARG A 164 6.54 0.41 -1.25
N ALA A 165 6.15 1.69 -1.12
CA ALA A 165 5.19 2.06 -0.10
C ALA A 165 4.42 3.34 -0.41
N THR A 166 3.13 3.30 -0.07
CA THR A 166 2.34 4.50 0.22
C THR A 166 2.76 5.03 1.60
N GLU A 167 2.83 6.35 1.74
CA GLU A 167 3.01 7.02 3.03
C GLU A 167 1.69 7.69 3.47
N ILE A 168 1.33 7.52 4.74
CA ILE A 168 0.29 8.30 5.41
C ILE A 168 0.92 9.03 6.60
N LEU A 169 0.70 10.34 6.71
CA LEU A 169 1.27 11.15 7.79
C LEU A 169 0.21 11.91 8.56
N THR A 170 0.50 12.25 9.81
CA THR A 170 -0.23 13.27 10.57
C THR A 170 0.73 14.25 11.23
N VAL A 171 0.36 15.53 11.24
CA VAL A 171 1.13 16.58 11.91
C VAL A 171 0.77 16.59 13.39
N ILE A 172 1.75 16.41 14.28
CA ILE A 172 1.54 16.42 15.73
C ILE A 172 1.92 17.76 16.39
N GLU A 173 2.74 18.58 15.71
CA GLU A 173 3.13 19.92 16.13
C GLU A 173 3.40 20.81 14.91
N GLY A 174 2.95 22.07 14.93
CA GLY A 174 3.23 23.05 13.88
C GLY A 174 2.35 22.94 12.64
N GLN A 175 2.92 23.26 11.47
CA GLN A 175 2.26 23.22 10.17
C GLN A 175 3.23 22.75 9.08
N LEU A 176 2.69 22.15 8.01
CA LEU A 176 3.47 21.52 6.96
C LEU A 176 2.79 21.72 5.60
N LEU A 177 3.49 22.33 4.65
CA LEU A 177 3.09 22.31 3.25
C LEU A 177 3.53 20.97 2.66
N VAL A 178 2.58 20.20 2.14
CA VAL A 178 2.86 18.90 1.53
C VAL A 178 2.38 18.86 0.09
N GLY A 179 2.95 17.98 -0.72
CA GLY A 179 2.38 17.66 -2.01
C GLY A 179 3.06 16.52 -2.73
N PHE A 180 2.36 15.96 -3.70
CA PHE A 180 2.87 14.95 -4.64
C PHE A 180 2.48 15.31 -6.07
N VAL A 181 3.21 14.74 -7.02
CA VAL A 181 3.01 14.97 -8.45
C VAL A 181 2.66 13.64 -9.13
N THR A 182 1.66 13.66 -10.01
CA THR A 182 1.31 12.48 -10.84
C THR A 182 2.44 12.11 -11.79
N SER A 183 2.38 10.88 -12.29
CA SER A 183 3.21 10.43 -13.41
C SER A 183 2.78 11.14 -14.71
N ASN A 184 3.61 10.98 -15.75
CA ASN A 184 3.46 11.62 -17.05
C ASN A 184 2.17 11.16 -17.76
N SER A 185 1.04 11.76 -17.41
CA SER A 185 -0.25 11.57 -18.07
C SER A 185 -0.34 12.40 -19.36
N ASP A 186 -1.34 12.10 -20.19
CA ASP A 186 -1.57 12.79 -21.47
C ASP A 186 -1.81 14.31 -21.29
N ASP A 187 -2.31 14.73 -20.12
CA ASP A 187 -2.55 16.14 -19.77
C ASP A 187 -1.39 16.78 -18.98
N GLY A 188 -0.29 16.05 -18.80
CA GLY A 188 0.90 16.49 -18.07
C GLY A 188 0.86 16.26 -16.55
N ASN A 189 2.00 16.51 -15.91
CA ASN A 189 2.21 16.24 -14.49
C ASN A 189 1.40 17.21 -13.60
N ARG A 190 0.49 16.66 -12.79
CA ARG A 190 -0.40 17.42 -11.91
C ARG A 190 0.10 17.41 -10.47
N LEU A 191 0.22 18.60 -9.87
CA LEU A 191 0.54 18.77 -8.45
C LEU A 191 -0.73 18.72 -7.59
N PHE A 192 -0.72 17.84 -6.59
CA PHE A 192 -1.65 17.83 -5.48
C PHE A 192 -0.92 18.37 -4.25
N THR A 193 -1.40 19.47 -3.67
CA THR A 193 -0.73 20.11 -2.53
C THR A 193 -1.73 20.65 -1.52
N LYS A 194 -1.35 20.63 -0.24
CA LYS A 194 -2.18 21.12 0.86
C LYS A 194 -1.31 21.67 2.00
N MET A 195 -1.80 22.69 2.68
CA MET A 195 -1.23 23.14 3.95
C MET A 195 -1.88 22.35 5.08
N LEU A 196 -1.08 21.57 5.80
CA LEU A 196 -1.49 20.80 6.96
C LEU A 196 -1.21 21.58 8.23
N LYS A 197 -2.14 21.55 9.18
CA LYS A 197 -1.98 21.98 10.56
C LYS A 197 -1.87 20.77 11.47
N LYS A 198 -1.53 20.97 12.74
CA LYS A 198 -1.64 19.92 13.77
C LYS A 198 -3.00 19.22 13.68
N GLY A 199 -2.97 17.89 13.64
CA GLY A 199 -4.16 17.04 13.51
C GLY A 199 -4.61 16.81 12.09
N ASP A 200 -4.03 17.45 11.09
CA ASP A 200 -4.31 17.07 9.70
C ASP A 200 -3.53 15.82 9.33
N VAL A 201 -4.15 14.98 8.49
CA VAL A 201 -3.61 13.76 7.90
C VAL A 201 -3.51 13.95 6.39
N PHE A 202 -2.46 13.43 5.77
CA PHE A 202 -2.30 13.43 4.32
C PHE A 202 -1.66 12.14 3.82
N VAL A 203 -2.00 11.76 2.59
CA VAL A 203 -1.58 10.49 1.96
C VAL A 203 -0.76 10.78 0.71
N PHE A 204 0.38 10.10 0.58
CA PHE A 204 1.21 10.08 -0.62
C PHE A 204 1.17 8.69 -1.25
N PRO A 205 0.60 8.55 -2.46
CA PRO A 205 0.56 7.26 -3.15
C PRO A 205 1.95 6.71 -3.43
N GLU A 206 2.05 5.38 -3.43
CA GLU A 206 3.28 4.66 -3.71
C GLU A 206 3.93 5.09 -5.04
N GLY A 207 5.25 5.23 -5.04
CA GLY A 207 6.02 5.55 -6.25
C GLY A 207 5.94 7.00 -6.72
N LEU A 208 4.97 7.81 -6.26
CA LEU A 208 4.86 9.21 -6.67
C LEU A 208 5.89 10.11 -5.98
N ILE A 209 6.42 11.07 -6.75
CA ILE A 209 7.34 12.07 -6.22
C ILE A 209 6.55 13.03 -5.33
N HIS A 210 6.99 13.17 -4.08
CA HIS A 210 6.36 14.04 -3.10
C HIS A 210 7.38 14.76 -2.22
N PHE A 211 6.90 15.76 -1.49
CA PHE A 211 7.71 16.59 -0.59
C PHE A 211 6.91 17.01 0.63
N GLN A 212 7.64 17.40 1.67
CA GLN A 212 7.07 18.07 2.83
C GLN A 212 7.97 19.25 3.21
N PHE A 213 7.38 20.43 3.39
CA PHE A 213 8.08 21.67 3.66
C PHE A 213 7.44 22.38 4.84
N ASN A 214 8.24 22.80 5.81
CA ASN A 214 7.80 23.66 6.89
C ASN A 214 7.95 25.13 6.47
N PRO A 215 6.88 25.84 6.03
CA PRO A 215 7.00 27.23 5.63
C PRO A 215 7.16 28.19 6.82
N GLY A 216 6.90 27.70 8.04
CA GLY A 216 6.83 28.51 9.26
C GLY A 216 8.18 28.89 9.85
N HIS A 217 8.09 29.69 10.92
CA HIS A 217 9.24 30.18 11.69
C HIS A 217 9.49 29.40 12.99
N THR A 218 8.66 28.39 13.28
CA THR A 218 8.79 27.46 14.39
C THR A 218 9.10 26.06 13.88
N LYS A 219 9.48 25.15 14.77
CA LYS A 219 9.64 23.73 14.41
C LYS A 219 8.28 23.10 14.10
N THR A 220 8.30 22.05 13.28
CA THR A 220 7.14 21.20 12.96
C THR A 220 7.54 19.75 13.18
N VAL A 221 6.61 18.93 13.70
CA VAL A 221 6.81 17.49 13.90
C VAL A 221 5.64 16.72 13.31
N ALA A 222 5.96 15.65 12.58
CA ALA A 222 4.98 14.73 12.02
C ALA A 222 5.30 13.28 12.39
N ILE A 223 4.25 12.46 12.47
CA ILE A 223 4.35 11.00 12.54
C ILE A 223 3.78 10.43 11.25
N GLY A 224 4.56 9.60 10.58
CA GLY A 224 4.19 8.92 9.34
C GLY A 224 4.21 7.41 9.50
N ALA A 225 3.49 6.72 8.63
CA ALA A 225 3.57 5.28 8.47
C ALA A 225 3.62 4.93 6.98
N LEU A 226 4.30 3.84 6.65
CA LEU A 226 4.51 3.40 5.28
C LEU A 226 4.02 1.98 5.11
N SER A 227 3.35 1.69 3.99
CA SER A 227 2.75 0.38 3.66
C SER A 227 3.79 -0.70 3.31
N SER A 228 4.99 -0.60 3.88
CA SER A 228 6.07 -1.57 3.76
C SER A 228 6.99 -1.49 4.95
N GLN A 229 7.51 -2.65 5.37
CA GLN A 229 8.57 -2.75 6.39
C GLN A 229 9.92 -2.20 5.90
N ASN A 230 10.08 -2.03 4.59
CA ASN A 230 11.24 -1.45 3.94
C ASN A 230 10.78 -0.63 2.72
N PRO A 231 10.28 0.59 2.92
CA PRO A 231 9.72 1.40 1.85
C PRO A 231 10.74 1.76 0.76
N GLY A 232 12.02 1.85 1.14
CA GLY A 232 13.06 2.45 0.30
C GLY A 232 12.84 3.95 0.14
N THR A 233 13.88 4.72 -0.18
CA THR A 233 13.73 6.16 -0.38
C THR A 233 14.66 6.59 -1.50
N ILE A 234 14.12 7.28 -2.48
CA ILE A 234 14.89 7.86 -3.58
C ILE A 234 14.72 9.37 -3.49
N THR A 235 15.67 10.07 -2.87
CA THR A 235 15.73 11.53 -2.92
C THR A 235 16.12 11.96 -4.32
N ILE A 236 15.22 12.65 -5.04
CA ILE A 236 15.34 12.86 -6.48
C ILE A 236 16.64 13.58 -6.85
N ALA A 237 16.92 14.72 -6.20
CA ALA A 237 18.13 15.48 -6.50
C ALA A 237 19.42 14.68 -6.22
N ASN A 238 19.46 13.90 -5.13
CA ASN A 238 20.64 13.10 -4.79
C ASN A 238 20.80 11.89 -5.72
N ALA A 239 19.70 11.26 -6.14
CA ALA A 239 19.75 10.14 -7.09
C ALA A 239 20.21 10.59 -8.48
N VAL A 240 19.74 11.76 -8.93
CA VAL A 240 20.07 12.30 -10.26
C VAL A 240 21.48 12.91 -10.28
N PHE A 241 21.83 13.78 -9.32
CA PHE A 241 23.09 14.55 -9.33
C PHE A 241 24.16 14.03 -8.37
N GLY A 242 23.83 13.12 -7.47
CA GLY A 242 24.74 12.58 -6.44
C GLY A 242 25.07 11.09 -6.62
N SER A 243 24.66 10.47 -7.73
CA SER A 243 24.91 9.07 -8.03
C SER A 243 26.41 8.75 -8.13
N LYS A 244 26.76 7.52 -7.76
CA LYS A 244 28.13 7.00 -7.86
C LYS A 244 28.09 5.59 -8.49
N PRO A 245 28.64 5.41 -9.71
CA PRO A 245 29.22 6.44 -10.58
C PRO A 245 28.19 7.51 -11.02
N PRO A 246 28.63 8.74 -11.36
CA PRO A 246 27.72 9.81 -11.78
C PRO A 246 27.01 9.46 -13.09
N ILE A 247 25.76 9.91 -13.24
CA ILE A 247 25.07 9.92 -14.54
C ILE A 247 25.83 10.87 -15.47
N SER A 248 26.05 10.46 -16.72
CA SER A 248 26.76 11.28 -17.71
C SER A 248 26.14 12.67 -17.85
N ASP A 249 26.99 13.70 -17.88
CA ASP A 249 26.58 15.10 -18.07
C ASP A 249 25.78 15.26 -19.37
N ASP A 250 26.11 14.50 -20.42
CA ASP A 250 25.34 14.51 -21.68
C ASP A 250 23.92 14.01 -21.43
N VAL A 251 23.76 12.89 -20.71
CA VAL A 251 22.44 12.32 -20.40
C VAL A 251 21.63 13.33 -19.58
N LEU A 252 22.24 13.98 -18.59
CA LEU A 252 21.57 15.01 -17.79
C LEU A 252 21.23 16.24 -18.63
N ALA A 253 22.16 16.79 -19.41
CA ALA A 253 21.91 17.96 -20.25
C ALA A 253 20.73 17.71 -21.21
N LYS A 254 20.70 16.52 -21.83
CA LYS A 254 19.62 16.11 -22.73
C LYS A 254 18.31 15.86 -21.99
N ALA A 255 18.33 15.23 -20.82
CA ALA A 255 17.14 14.99 -20.00
C ALA A 255 16.53 16.29 -19.44
N PHE A 256 17.37 17.24 -19.02
CA PHE A 256 16.95 18.55 -18.49
C PHE A 256 16.73 19.61 -19.58
N GLN A 257 16.88 19.25 -20.86
CA GLN A 257 16.72 20.13 -22.01
C GLN A 257 17.61 21.39 -21.91
N MET A 258 18.78 21.26 -21.29
CA MET A 258 19.78 22.32 -21.26
C MET A 258 20.42 22.43 -22.63
N ALA A 259 20.48 23.64 -23.20
CA ALA A 259 20.94 23.85 -24.58
C ALA A 259 22.34 23.27 -24.81
N THR A 260 22.37 22.09 -25.43
CA THR A 260 23.53 21.55 -26.12
C THR A 260 22.99 20.91 -27.38
N GLU A 261 23.12 21.66 -28.48
CA GLU A 261 22.72 21.28 -29.83
C GLU A 261 23.11 19.82 -30.16
N MET A 262 22.17 19.13 -30.81
CA MET A 262 22.32 17.87 -31.56
C MET A 262 22.11 16.55 -30.77
N PHE A 263 20.87 16.06 -30.79
CA PHE A 263 20.43 14.75 -30.29
C PHE A 263 19.73 13.96 -31.40
N LEU A 264 20.41 13.02 -32.07
CA LEU A 264 19.71 12.00 -32.87
C LEU A 264 20.62 10.82 -33.25
N LEU A 265 21.01 9.94 -32.30
CA LEU A 265 21.57 8.62 -32.65
C LEU A 265 21.72 7.58 -31.50
N VAL A 266 20.83 7.54 -30.51
CA VAL A 266 20.82 6.44 -29.51
C VAL A 266 19.40 5.95 -29.20
N LEU A 267 18.57 5.82 -30.24
CA LEU A 267 17.20 5.25 -30.15
C LEU A 267 17.08 3.88 -30.84
N LEU A 268 18.16 3.09 -30.84
CA LEU A 268 18.11 1.72 -31.35
C LEU A 268 18.94 0.75 -30.50
N ALA A 269 18.48 0.48 -29.28
CA ALA A 269 18.81 -0.74 -28.57
C ALA A 269 17.77 -0.98 -27.47
N MET A 270 16.89 -1.96 -27.67
CA MET A 270 16.71 -3.13 -26.79
C MET A 270 15.39 -3.82 -27.09
N ALA A 271 15.51 -4.98 -27.75
CA ALA A 271 14.52 -6.04 -27.72
C ALA A 271 15.03 -7.11 -26.73
N SER A 272 14.27 -7.38 -25.67
CA SER A 272 14.12 -8.71 -25.06
C SER A 272 13.09 -8.63 -23.95
N SER A 273 12.11 -9.52 -24.03
CA SER A 273 11.11 -9.80 -23.02
C SER A 273 11.77 -10.51 -21.83
N LEU A 274 11.68 -9.88 -20.67
CA LEU A 274 11.69 -10.58 -19.38
C LEU A 274 10.35 -10.30 -18.73
N ALA A 275 9.50 -11.33 -18.68
CA ALA A 275 8.36 -11.33 -17.78
C ALA A 275 8.90 -11.59 -16.38
N MET A 276 8.90 -10.55 -15.55
CA MET A 276 9.00 -10.67 -14.11
C MET A 276 7.57 -10.65 -13.59
N ALA A 277 7.14 -11.74 -12.97
CA ALA A 277 5.92 -11.73 -12.16
C ALA A 277 6.24 -11.04 -10.83
N SER A 278 5.73 -9.83 -10.66
CA SER A 278 5.37 -9.28 -9.35
C SER A 278 3.84 -9.15 -9.31
N ASP A 279 3.28 -8.87 -8.14
CA ASP A 279 1.88 -8.48 -7.99
C ASP A 279 1.49 -7.46 -9.08
N PRO A 280 0.23 -7.45 -9.58
CA PRO A 280 -0.16 -6.43 -10.53
C PRO A 280 0.08 -5.07 -9.87
N SER A 281 1.10 -4.36 -10.34
CA SER A 281 1.34 -2.97 -9.98
C SER A 281 0.08 -2.16 -10.26
N GLN A 282 -0.13 -1.07 -9.52
CA GLN A 282 -1.25 -0.18 -9.83
C GLN A 282 -1.20 0.21 -11.32
N LEU A 283 -2.30 0.01 -12.05
CA LEU A 283 -2.39 0.35 -13.47
C LEU A 283 -2.43 1.87 -13.73
N GLN A 284 -2.60 2.64 -12.66
CA GLN A 284 -2.76 4.09 -12.62
C GLN A 284 -2.16 4.60 -11.30
N ASP A 285 -1.86 5.90 -11.23
CA ASP A 285 -1.20 6.51 -10.06
C ASP A 285 -1.96 6.37 -8.74
N PHE A 286 -3.29 6.36 -8.79
CA PHE A 286 -4.19 6.17 -7.65
C PHE A 286 -5.61 5.87 -8.12
N CYS A 287 -6.45 5.33 -7.23
CA CYS A 287 -7.86 5.10 -7.44
C CYS A 287 -8.68 5.71 -6.30
N VAL A 288 -8.98 7.01 -6.34
CA VAL A 288 -9.82 7.65 -5.30
C VAL A 288 -11.20 6.98 -5.28
N ALA A 289 -11.67 6.51 -4.13
CA ALA A 289 -12.96 5.85 -4.01
C ALA A 289 -14.11 6.79 -4.41
N ASP A 290 -14.95 6.34 -5.34
CA ASP A 290 -16.28 6.91 -5.55
C ASP A 290 -17.25 6.31 -4.54
N MET A 291 -17.60 7.11 -3.55
CA MET A 291 -18.50 6.72 -2.45
C MET A 291 -19.98 6.75 -2.84
N GLU A 292 -20.32 7.35 -3.98
CA GLU A 292 -21.71 7.48 -4.47
C GLU A 292 -22.10 6.35 -5.42
N SER A 293 -21.10 5.69 -6.04
CA SER A 293 -21.34 4.57 -6.92
C SER A 293 -22.00 3.37 -6.22
N LYS A 294 -22.99 2.79 -6.90
CA LYS A 294 -23.64 1.54 -6.48
C LYS A 294 -22.85 0.29 -6.90
N VAL A 295 -21.85 0.45 -7.77
CA VAL A 295 -21.01 -0.64 -8.25
C VAL A 295 -19.87 -0.87 -7.25
N ARG A 296 -19.64 -2.13 -6.89
CA ARG A 296 -18.56 -2.54 -5.99
C ARG A 296 -17.59 -3.47 -6.74
N VAL A 297 -16.30 -3.20 -6.58
CA VAL A 297 -15.17 -4.06 -6.97
C VAL A 297 -14.37 -4.27 -5.70
N ASN A 298 -14.09 -5.51 -5.25
CA ASN A 298 -13.43 -5.86 -3.95
C ASN A 298 -12.82 -4.66 -3.17
N GLY A 299 -13.67 -3.80 -2.58
CA GLY A 299 -13.35 -2.36 -2.39
C GLY A 299 -14.34 -1.38 -3.05
N PHE A 300 -13.82 -0.30 -3.64
CA PHE A 300 -14.58 0.79 -4.28
C PHE A 300 -14.12 1.01 -5.73
N VAL A 301 -15.05 1.41 -6.61
CA VAL A 301 -14.70 1.87 -7.96
C VAL A 301 -14.02 3.24 -7.89
N CYS A 302 -13.22 3.56 -8.91
CA CYS A 302 -12.46 4.81 -8.96
C CYS A 302 -13.35 5.97 -9.44
N LYS A 303 -13.19 7.12 -8.80
CA LYS A 303 -13.62 8.42 -9.30
C LYS A 303 -12.86 8.76 -10.59
N ASP A 304 -13.48 9.57 -11.46
CA ASP A 304 -12.81 10.17 -12.61
C ASP A 304 -11.51 10.89 -12.17
N PRO A 305 -10.32 10.52 -12.70
CA PRO A 305 -9.05 11.16 -12.37
C PRO A 305 -9.05 12.69 -12.51
N MET A 306 -9.82 13.24 -13.46
CA MET A 306 -9.93 14.69 -13.66
C MET A 306 -10.72 15.38 -12.54
N ALA A 307 -11.63 14.67 -11.88
CA ALA A 307 -12.42 15.19 -10.76
C ALA A 307 -11.72 15.06 -9.40
N VAL A 308 -10.57 14.40 -9.33
CA VAL A 308 -9.79 14.22 -8.10
C VAL A 308 -9.17 15.53 -7.64
N LYS A 309 -9.14 15.78 -6.32
CA LYS A 309 -8.59 16.99 -5.68
C LYS A 309 -7.69 16.61 -4.50
N ALA A 310 -6.85 17.54 -4.06
CA ALA A 310 -5.95 17.30 -2.91
C ALA A 310 -6.72 16.95 -1.62
N ASP A 311 -7.94 17.46 -1.48
CA ASP A 311 -8.80 17.15 -0.34
C ASP A 311 -9.21 15.67 -0.28
N ASP A 312 -9.27 14.97 -1.42
CA ASP A 312 -9.56 13.53 -1.47
C ASP A 312 -8.47 12.69 -0.76
N PHE A 313 -7.28 13.26 -0.52
CA PHE A 313 -6.13 12.61 0.14
C PHE A 313 -5.88 13.12 1.57
N SER A 314 -6.82 13.86 2.16
CA SER A 314 -6.61 14.52 3.45
C SER A 314 -7.77 14.35 4.43
N LEU A 315 -7.46 14.40 5.72
CA LEU A 315 -8.43 14.47 6.82
C LEU A 315 -7.99 15.55 7.80
N SER A 316 -8.94 16.30 8.37
CA SER A 316 -8.68 17.30 9.40
C SER A 316 -9.29 16.91 10.74
N GLY A 317 -8.75 17.47 11.83
CA GLY A 317 -9.27 17.28 13.19
C GLY A 317 -8.91 15.94 13.83
N PHE A 318 -7.90 15.23 13.30
CA PHE A 318 -7.41 13.97 13.85
C PHE A 318 -6.68 14.13 15.20
N ASP A 319 -6.36 15.37 15.59
CA ASP A 319 -5.81 15.69 16.91
C ASP A 319 -6.87 15.76 18.02
N MET A 320 -8.15 15.81 17.66
CA MET A 320 -9.25 15.84 18.64
C MET A 320 -9.39 14.49 19.34
N PRO A 321 -9.42 14.45 20.68
CA PRO A 321 -9.68 13.23 21.42
C PRO A 321 -11.04 12.65 21.07
N GLY A 322 -11.10 11.33 20.91
CA GLY A 322 -12.34 10.60 20.75
C GLY A 322 -13.19 10.51 22.03
N ASP A 323 -14.48 10.20 21.89
CA ASP A 323 -15.37 10.02 23.03
C ASP A 323 -15.15 8.68 23.73
N THR A 324 -14.54 8.74 24.91
CA THR A 324 -14.25 7.59 25.77
C THR A 324 -15.35 7.30 26.80
N GLY A 325 -16.53 7.93 26.69
CA GLY A 325 -17.67 7.79 27.61
C GLY A 325 -18.41 6.46 27.52
N ASN A 326 -17.71 5.36 27.27
CA ASN A 326 -18.25 4.01 27.13
C ASN A 326 -17.69 3.06 28.22
N LYS A 327 -18.30 1.88 28.34
CA LYS A 327 -17.96 0.89 29.39
C LYS A 327 -16.49 0.43 29.39
N PHE A 328 -15.79 0.59 28.28
CA PHE A 328 -14.39 0.20 28.12
C PHE A 328 -13.41 1.36 28.34
N GLY A 329 -13.87 2.62 28.32
CA GLY A 329 -13.03 3.78 28.58
C GLY A 329 -11.97 4.06 27.49
N PHE A 330 -12.26 3.71 26.23
CA PHE A 330 -11.37 4.00 25.10
C PHE A 330 -12.18 4.38 23.85
N ASN A 331 -11.53 5.03 22.88
CA ASN A 331 -12.09 5.27 21.55
C ASN A 331 -11.02 5.14 20.47
N VAL A 332 -11.41 4.62 19.31
CA VAL A 332 -10.58 4.59 18.10
C VAL A 332 -11.17 5.56 17.09
N THR A 333 -10.40 6.57 16.70
CA THR A 333 -10.73 7.50 15.62
C THR A 333 -9.96 7.07 14.35
N PRO A 334 -10.64 6.55 13.32
CA PRO A 334 -9.97 6.07 12.11
C PRO A 334 -9.71 7.18 11.09
N ALA A 335 -8.60 7.05 10.38
CA ALA A 335 -8.27 7.70 9.12
C ALA A 335 -8.03 6.60 8.09
N ASN A 336 -9.13 5.96 7.64
CA ASN A 336 -9.11 4.89 6.66
C ASN A 336 -9.82 5.32 5.36
N VAL A 337 -10.02 4.40 4.42
CA VAL A 337 -10.65 4.70 3.12
C VAL A 337 -12.01 5.40 3.22
N ILE A 338 -12.75 5.21 4.31
CA ILE A 338 -14.04 5.88 4.54
C ILE A 338 -13.87 7.37 4.82
N GLN A 339 -12.85 7.75 5.59
CA GLN A 339 -12.56 9.15 5.92
C GLN A 339 -11.68 9.83 4.86
N ILE A 340 -10.80 9.07 4.21
CA ILE A 340 -9.88 9.54 3.16
C ILE A 340 -10.07 8.67 1.92
N PRO A 341 -10.96 9.05 0.99
CA PRO A 341 -11.25 8.26 -0.21
C PRO A 341 -10.02 7.96 -1.07
N GLY A 342 -9.00 8.82 -1.02
CA GLY A 342 -7.72 8.63 -1.70
C GLY A 342 -6.89 7.44 -1.21
N LEU A 343 -7.21 6.83 -0.06
CA LEU A 343 -6.58 5.60 0.42
C LEU A 343 -7.04 4.33 -0.32
N ASN A 344 -8.06 4.44 -1.17
CA ASN A 344 -8.55 3.28 -1.88
C ASN A 344 -7.46 2.70 -2.80
N THR A 345 -7.22 1.40 -2.65
CA THR A 345 -6.16 0.58 -3.27
C THR A 345 -4.75 0.83 -2.75
N LEU A 346 -4.55 1.71 -1.76
CA LEU A 346 -3.22 2.09 -1.26
C LEU A 346 -2.74 1.26 -0.05
N GLY A 347 -3.55 0.32 0.44
CA GLY A 347 -3.06 -0.71 1.38
C GLY A 347 -2.59 -0.20 2.74
N ILE A 348 -3.01 1.00 3.18
CA ILE A 348 -2.66 1.53 4.52
C ILE A 348 -3.78 2.37 5.12
N SER A 349 -3.83 2.45 6.45
CA SER A 349 -4.67 3.39 7.19
C SER A 349 -3.99 3.83 8.49
N MET A 350 -4.51 4.87 9.13
CA MET A 350 -4.04 5.39 10.42
C MET A 350 -5.19 5.43 11.42
N VAL A 351 -4.87 5.29 12.71
CA VAL A 351 -5.82 5.41 13.82
C VAL A 351 -5.24 6.26 14.93
N ARG A 352 -6.08 7.08 15.55
CA ARG A 352 -5.82 7.67 16.85
C ARG A 352 -6.58 6.85 17.87
N ILE A 353 -5.95 6.53 18.99
CA ILE A 353 -6.61 5.78 20.07
C ILE A 353 -6.44 6.54 21.38
N ASP A 354 -7.57 6.90 21.99
CA ASP A 354 -7.65 7.62 23.25
C ASP A 354 -8.14 6.69 24.37
N TYR A 355 -7.52 6.80 25.54
CA TYR A 355 -7.83 5.99 26.73
C TYR A 355 -7.94 6.88 27.97
N ILE A 356 -9.02 6.73 28.74
CA ILE A 356 -9.09 7.27 30.11
C ILE A 356 -8.29 6.39 31.07
N PRO A 357 -8.10 6.77 32.35
CA PRO A 357 -7.51 5.88 33.34
C PRO A 357 -8.26 4.55 33.39
N LYS A 358 -7.53 3.44 33.32
CA LYS A 358 -8.09 2.08 33.25
C LYS A 358 -8.89 1.79 31.98
N GLY A 359 -8.80 2.63 30.97
CA GLY A 359 -9.35 2.38 29.64
C GLY A 359 -8.71 1.14 29.01
N LEU A 360 -9.53 0.32 28.36
CA LEU A 360 -9.14 -0.96 27.76
C LEU A 360 -9.66 -0.99 26.32
N ASN A 361 -8.77 -1.07 25.34
CA ASN A 361 -9.14 -1.65 24.06
C ASN A 361 -9.10 -3.18 24.22
N PRO A 362 -10.26 -3.86 24.29
CA PRO A 362 -10.37 -5.26 24.66
C PRO A 362 -9.65 -6.17 23.65
N PRO A 363 -9.46 -7.47 23.97
CA PRO A 363 -8.91 -8.42 23.01
C PRO A 363 -9.65 -8.37 21.67
N HIS A 364 -8.90 -8.07 20.61
CA HIS A 364 -9.40 -7.96 19.24
C HIS A 364 -8.35 -8.44 18.24
N THR A 365 -8.76 -8.60 16.98
CA THR A 365 -7.86 -8.94 15.87
C THR A 365 -8.23 -8.18 14.62
N HIS A 366 -7.23 -7.96 13.77
CA HIS A 366 -7.36 -7.38 12.44
C HIS A 366 -7.10 -8.46 11.39
N PRO A 367 -8.15 -9.00 10.72
CA PRO A 367 -7.98 -10.11 9.78
C PRO A 367 -7.17 -9.72 8.53
N ARG A 368 -7.09 -8.43 8.20
CA ARG A 368 -6.45 -7.93 6.97
C ARG A 368 -5.26 -7.01 7.20
N ALA A 369 -4.81 -6.79 8.45
CA ALA A 369 -3.70 -5.89 8.69
C ALA A 369 -2.87 -6.24 9.91
N THR A 370 -1.57 -5.98 9.79
CA THR A 370 -0.68 -5.72 10.91
C THR A 370 -0.98 -4.33 11.45
N GLU A 371 -0.92 -4.13 12.77
CA GLU A 371 -0.95 -2.81 13.41
C GLU A 371 0.44 -2.46 13.96
N ILE A 372 0.93 -1.24 13.69
CA ILE A 372 2.08 -0.64 14.38
C ILE A 372 1.62 0.60 15.12
N LEU A 373 2.02 0.76 16.39
CA LEU A 373 1.54 1.83 17.26
C LEU A 373 2.69 2.52 17.99
N THR A 374 2.61 3.84 18.13
CA THR A 374 3.45 4.65 19.01
C THR A 374 2.62 5.38 20.07
N VAL A 375 3.09 5.39 21.31
CA VAL A 375 2.48 6.20 22.37
C VAL A 375 2.90 7.65 22.20
N ILE A 376 1.94 8.58 22.14
CA ILE A 376 2.22 10.02 22.02
C ILE A 376 2.21 10.68 23.40
N GLU A 377 1.31 10.25 24.29
CA GLU A 377 1.20 10.74 25.66
C GLU A 377 0.77 9.60 26.60
N GLY A 378 1.32 9.57 27.81
CA GLY A 378 0.98 8.58 28.83
C GLY A 378 1.74 7.26 28.70
N GLN A 379 1.06 6.15 29.03
CA GLN A 379 1.63 4.81 29.02
C GLN A 379 0.57 3.75 28.66
N LEU A 380 0.96 2.70 27.94
CA LEU A 380 0.08 1.60 27.57
C LEU A 380 0.72 0.25 27.90
N LEU A 381 -0.02 -0.62 28.58
CA LEU A 381 0.27 -2.04 28.59
C LEU A 381 -0.33 -2.63 27.31
N VAL A 382 0.50 -3.23 26.48
CA VAL A 382 0.07 -3.88 25.24
C VAL A 382 0.48 -5.34 25.22
N GLY A 383 -0.20 -6.13 24.40
CA GLY A 383 0.28 -7.47 24.08
C GLY A 383 -0.54 -8.20 23.05
N PHE A 384 0.03 -9.26 22.47
CA PHE A 384 -0.64 -10.18 21.56
C PHE A 384 -0.35 -11.64 21.94
N VAL A 385 -1.20 -12.54 21.46
CA VAL A 385 -1.11 -13.98 21.70
C VAL A 385 -0.91 -14.71 20.37
N THR A 386 0.02 -15.65 20.32
CA THR A 386 0.25 -16.52 19.15
C THR A 386 -0.93 -17.45 18.89
N SER A 387 -1.03 -17.96 17.67
CA SER A 387 -1.97 -19.00 17.30
C SER A 387 -1.69 -20.33 18.01
N ASN A 388 -2.56 -21.31 17.76
CA ASN A 388 -2.57 -22.57 18.49
C ASN A 388 -1.24 -23.35 18.47
N THR A 389 -1.14 -24.21 19.48
CA THR A 389 -0.03 -25.01 20.04
C THR A 389 0.63 -24.38 21.26
N ASP A 390 0.98 -23.08 21.25
CA ASP A 390 1.66 -22.43 22.39
C ASP A 390 0.84 -21.34 23.11
N ASN A 391 -0.12 -20.68 22.43
CA ASN A 391 -0.92 -19.56 22.99
C ASN A 391 -0.07 -18.55 23.80
N ARG A 392 1.12 -18.24 23.28
CA ARG A 392 2.15 -17.51 24.01
C ARG A 392 1.86 -16.02 23.99
N LEU A 393 1.83 -15.40 25.17
CA LEU A 393 1.67 -13.96 25.33
C LEU A 393 3.01 -13.23 25.14
N PHE A 394 3.01 -12.24 24.24
CA PHE A 394 4.03 -11.21 24.13
C PHE A 394 3.46 -9.91 24.66
N THR A 395 4.05 -9.33 25.71
CA THR A 395 3.52 -8.12 26.36
C THR A 395 4.61 -7.14 26.74
N LYS A 396 4.28 -5.84 26.71
CA LYS A 396 5.19 -4.75 27.06
C LYS A 396 4.45 -3.56 27.64
N MET A 397 5.08 -2.89 28.61
CA MET A 397 4.68 -1.55 29.04
C MET A 397 5.37 -0.52 28.14
N LEU A 398 4.58 0.20 27.35
CA LEU A 398 5.01 1.30 26.49
C LEU A 398 4.90 2.62 27.22
N LYS A 399 5.88 3.49 27.02
CA LYS A 399 5.85 4.91 27.42
C LYS A 399 5.82 5.78 26.17
N LYS A 400 5.60 7.08 26.33
CA LYS A 400 5.76 8.07 25.24
C LYS A 400 6.99 7.77 24.37
N GLY A 401 6.78 7.67 23.05
CA GLY A 401 7.81 7.39 22.05
C GLY A 401 8.21 5.92 21.90
N ASP A 402 7.71 5.03 22.75
CA ASP A 402 7.85 3.60 22.52
C ASP A 402 6.88 3.15 21.41
N VAL A 403 7.38 2.26 20.54
CA VAL A 403 6.67 1.68 19.40
C VAL A 403 6.53 0.19 19.60
N PHE A 404 5.37 -0.36 19.24
CA PHE A 404 5.12 -1.79 19.27
C PHE A 404 4.34 -2.22 18.02
N VAL A 405 4.58 -3.45 17.55
CA VAL A 405 3.89 -4.02 16.39
C VAL A 405 3.11 -5.27 16.77
N PHE A 406 1.89 -5.38 16.25
CA PHE A 406 0.97 -6.49 16.39
C PHE A 406 0.82 -7.19 15.04
N PRO A 407 1.28 -8.44 14.88
CA PRO A 407 1.15 -9.17 13.62
C PRO A 407 -0.30 -9.37 13.18
N GLN A 408 -0.53 -9.36 11.87
CA GLN A 408 -1.84 -9.56 11.27
C GLN A 408 -2.55 -10.81 11.81
N GLY A 409 -3.84 -10.68 12.11
CA GLY A 409 -4.68 -11.81 12.51
C GLY A 409 -4.50 -12.29 13.96
N LEU A 410 -3.47 -11.83 14.69
CA LEU A 410 -3.29 -12.22 16.09
C LEU A 410 -4.19 -11.43 17.05
N ILE A 411 -4.69 -12.14 18.07
CA ILE A 411 -5.47 -11.52 19.14
C ILE A 411 -4.54 -10.65 19.98
N HIS A 412 -4.88 -9.38 20.13
CA HIS A 412 -4.10 -8.42 20.89
C HIS A 412 -4.98 -7.43 21.65
N PHE A 413 -4.38 -6.68 22.56
CA PHE A 413 -5.07 -5.72 23.42
C PHE A 413 -4.17 -4.52 23.72
N GLN A 414 -4.80 -3.41 24.11
CA GLN A 414 -4.10 -2.29 24.72
C GLN A 414 -4.87 -1.81 25.95
N PHE A 415 -4.16 -1.58 27.05
CA PHE A 415 -4.72 -1.18 28.33
C PHE A 415 -3.96 0.03 28.87
N ASN A 416 -4.67 1.02 29.39
CA ASN A 416 -4.08 2.12 30.15
C ASN A 416 -4.10 1.78 31.65
N PRO A 417 -3.02 1.23 32.23
CA PRO A 417 -2.96 0.94 33.65
C PRO A 417 -2.76 2.19 34.52
N GLY A 418 -2.53 3.35 33.91
CA GLY A 418 -2.22 4.61 34.59
C GLY A 418 -3.43 5.25 35.28
N TYR A 419 -3.16 6.43 35.86
CA TYR A 419 -4.13 7.30 36.52
C TYR A 419 -4.42 8.58 35.73
N THR A 420 -3.80 8.73 34.55
CA THR A 420 -4.00 9.84 33.63
C THR A 420 -4.48 9.31 32.28
N ASN A 421 -5.07 10.19 31.47
CA ASN A 421 -5.37 9.86 30.08
C ASN A 421 -4.09 9.49 29.33
N THR A 422 -4.26 8.67 28.30
CA THR A 422 -3.20 8.21 27.42
C THR A 422 -3.75 8.22 25.99
N PHE A 423 -2.92 8.60 25.02
CA PHE A 423 -3.30 8.41 23.62
C PHE A 423 -2.12 7.99 22.77
N ALA A 424 -2.44 7.26 21.71
CA ALA A 424 -1.49 6.68 20.79
C ALA A 424 -1.92 6.94 19.33
N ILE A 425 -0.94 6.90 18.44
CA ILE A 425 -1.16 6.87 16.99
C ILE A 425 -0.73 5.49 16.49
N GLY A 426 -1.66 4.81 15.83
CA GLY A 426 -1.43 3.53 15.16
C GLY A 426 -1.55 3.67 13.65
N ALA A 427 -0.94 2.74 12.93
CA ALA A 427 -1.13 2.56 11.50
C ALA A 427 -1.32 1.08 11.18
N LEU A 428 -2.11 0.79 10.16
CA LEU A 428 -2.48 -0.57 9.77
C LEU A 428 -2.12 -0.82 8.33
N SER A 429 -1.56 -2.00 8.03
CA SER A 429 -1.11 -2.41 6.69
C SER A 429 -2.27 -2.75 5.73
N SER A 430 -3.40 -2.06 5.87
CA SER A 430 -4.55 -2.13 4.99
C SER A 430 -5.36 -0.84 5.05
N GLN A 431 -5.92 -0.43 3.92
CA GLN A 431 -6.91 0.65 3.84
C GLN A 431 -8.22 0.32 4.55
N ASN A 432 -8.49 -0.97 4.78
CA ASN A 432 -9.61 -1.48 5.54
C ASN A 432 -9.16 -2.71 6.34
N PRO A 433 -8.57 -2.52 7.52
CA PRO A 433 -8.01 -3.62 8.32
C PRO A 433 -9.08 -4.63 8.78
N GLY A 434 -10.31 -4.15 8.97
CA GLY A 434 -11.36 -4.88 9.68
C GLY A 434 -11.01 -5.06 11.15
N THR A 435 -12.00 -5.15 12.02
CA THR A 435 -11.76 -5.35 13.46
C THR A 435 -12.75 -6.37 13.98
N ILE A 436 -12.26 -7.36 14.71
CA ILE A 436 -13.08 -8.35 15.39
C ILE A 436 -12.76 -8.24 16.87
N THR A 437 -13.62 -7.56 17.63
CA THR A 437 -13.58 -7.61 19.09
C THR A 437 -14.03 -9.00 19.54
N ILE A 438 -13.16 -9.74 20.20
CA ILE A 438 -13.37 -11.18 20.42
C ILE A 438 -14.64 -11.44 21.24
N ALA A 439 -14.84 -10.72 22.34
CA ALA A 439 -16.01 -10.91 23.19
C ALA A 439 -17.31 -10.53 22.49
N ASP A 440 -17.33 -9.41 21.74
CA ASP A 440 -18.51 -8.99 20.98
C ASP A 440 -18.85 -9.97 19.86
N ALA A 441 -17.85 -10.51 19.16
CA ALA A 441 -18.05 -11.47 18.08
C ALA A 441 -18.53 -12.84 18.58
N VAL A 442 -18.09 -13.28 19.76
CA VAL A 442 -18.44 -14.59 20.33
C VAL A 442 -19.77 -14.53 21.10
N PHE A 443 -19.95 -13.54 21.97
CA PHE A 443 -21.09 -13.45 22.87
C PHE A 443 -22.17 -12.45 22.41
N GLY A 444 -21.81 -11.51 21.52
CA GLY A 444 -22.72 -10.49 20.97
C GLY A 444 -23.13 -10.71 19.52
N SER A 445 -22.86 -11.88 18.93
CA SER A 445 -23.21 -12.16 17.54
C SER A 445 -24.72 -12.06 17.31
N ASN A 446 -25.12 -11.66 16.10
CA ASN A 446 -26.53 -11.62 15.70
C ASN A 446 -26.71 -12.28 14.33
N PRO A 447 -27.37 -13.46 14.24
CA PRO A 447 -27.98 -14.22 15.34
C PRO A 447 -26.94 -14.75 16.37
N PRO A 448 -27.35 -15.04 17.62
CA PRO A 448 -26.45 -15.54 18.66
C PRO A 448 -25.91 -16.94 18.29
N ILE A 449 -24.64 -17.21 18.58
CA ILE A 449 -24.09 -18.56 18.56
C ILE A 449 -24.82 -19.39 19.63
N SER A 450 -25.13 -20.65 19.31
CA SER A 450 -25.80 -21.54 20.27
C SER A 450 -25.05 -21.60 21.60
N ASP A 451 -25.82 -21.39 22.68
CA ASP A 451 -25.41 -21.57 24.06
C ASP A 451 -24.73 -22.92 24.32
N GLU A 452 -25.21 -23.99 23.67
CA GLU A 452 -24.65 -25.33 23.74
C GLU A 452 -23.27 -25.43 23.11
N ILE A 453 -23.08 -24.80 21.94
CA ILE A 453 -21.79 -24.74 21.25
C ILE A 453 -20.79 -23.97 22.11
N LEU A 454 -21.18 -22.80 22.63
CA LEU A 454 -20.31 -21.98 23.47
C LEU A 454 -20.04 -22.65 24.82
N ALA A 455 -21.02 -23.26 25.47
CA ALA A 455 -20.84 -23.98 26.73
C ALA A 455 -19.81 -25.10 26.57
N LYS A 456 -19.90 -25.86 25.48
CA LYS A 456 -18.93 -26.90 25.14
C LYS A 456 -17.55 -26.32 24.79
N ALA A 457 -17.50 -25.25 24.00
CA ALA A 457 -16.24 -24.62 23.57
C ALA A 457 -15.47 -23.99 24.74
N PHE A 458 -16.17 -23.30 25.65
CA PHE A 458 -15.60 -22.64 26.82
C PHE A 458 -15.51 -23.55 28.05
N GLN A 459 -16.05 -24.78 27.99
CA GLN A 459 -16.04 -25.78 29.06
C GLN A 459 -16.75 -25.28 30.33
N VAL A 460 -17.89 -24.62 30.15
CA VAL A 460 -18.71 -24.05 31.23
C VAL A 460 -20.17 -24.47 31.06
N ASP A 461 -21.01 -24.19 32.06
CA ASP A 461 -22.44 -24.44 31.94
C ASP A 461 -23.15 -23.41 31.06
N LYS A 462 -24.33 -23.78 30.56
CA LYS A 462 -25.17 -22.91 29.72
C LYS A 462 -25.60 -21.63 30.42
N LYS A 463 -25.84 -21.64 31.75
CA LYS A 463 -26.29 -20.44 32.48
C LYS A 463 -25.22 -19.36 32.48
N LEU A 464 -23.95 -19.74 32.58
CA LEU A 464 -22.84 -18.78 32.46
C LEU A 464 -22.76 -18.20 31.05
N ILE A 465 -22.96 -19.02 30.02
CA ILE A 465 -23.01 -18.52 28.63
C ILE A 465 -24.19 -17.58 28.42
N ASP A 466 -25.38 -17.94 28.88
CA ASP A 466 -26.57 -17.09 28.80
C ASP A 466 -26.31 -15.74 29.49
N TRP A 467 -25.67 -15.76 30.65
CA TRP A 467 -25.27 -14.55 31.37
C TRP A 467 -24.25 -13.72 30.59
N LEU A 468 -23.23 -14.35 30.00
CA LEU A 468 -22.23 -13.67 29.17
C LEU A 468 -22.90 -13.02 27.95
N GLN A 469 -23.70 -13.76 27.19
CA GLN A 469 -24.44 -13.25 26.03
C GLN A 469 -25.36 -12.07 26.42
N ALA A 470 -26.00 -12.15 27.59
CA ALA A 470 -26.84 -11.06 28.09
C ALA A 470 -26.07 -9.74 28.31
N GLN A 471 -24.75 -9.79 28.58
CA GLN A 471 -23.91 -8.59 28.72
C GLN A 471 -23.68 -7.85 27.38
N PHE A 472 -23.96 -8.49 26.24
CA PHE A 472 -23.72 -7.96 24.89
C PHE A 472 -25.01 -7.71 24.09
N SER A 473 -26.18 -8.13 24.59
CA SER A 473 -27.46 -7.73 24.01
C SER A 473 -27.65 -6.21 24.05
N LYS A 474 -28.17 -5.62 22.95
CA LYS A 474 -28.38 -4.17 22.73
C LYS A 474 -29.34 -3.44 23.71
N LYS A 475 -29.55 -3.97 24.91
CA LYS A 475 -30.49 -3.46 25.92
C LYS A 475 -29.84 -2.71 27.09
N ASN A 476 -28.53 -2.46 27.07
CA ASN A 476 -27.84 -1.68 28.10
C ASN A 476 -27.13 -0.46 27.51
#